data_AF-A0A1F8PJM5-F1
#
_entry.id   AF-A0A1F8PJM5-F1
#
_cell.length_a   1.000
_cell.length_b   1.000
_cell.length_c   1.000
_cell.angle_alpha   90.00
_cell.angle_beta   90.00
_cell.angle_gamma   90.00
#
_symmetry.space_group_name_H-M   'P 1'
#
loop_
_entity.id
_entity.type
_entity.pdbx_description
1 polymer ?
#
loop_
_entity_poly.entity_id
_entity_poly.type
_entity_poly.pdbx_seq_one_letter_code
_entity_poly.pdbx_strand_id
1 'polypeptide(L)'
;MFDQLQKMMANPQALDMVFKMMAQQVAQAPPERKEALSRVTVTLERMGRGMRLEVGHSDDEQIEAVISNTLEYWTEFLSRGFQAMGFRVEIVE
;
A
#
# COMPACT_ATOMS: atom_id res chain seq x y z
N MET A 1 15.09 14.49 1.58
CA MET A 1 13.70 14.04 1.81
C MET A 1 13.62 12.52 1.94
N PHE A 2 14.21 11.74 1.02
CA PHE A 2 14.23 10.27 1.09
C PHE A 2 14.91 9.70 2.35
N ASP A 3 16.08 10.21 2.75
CA ASP A 3 16.74 9.80 4.00
C ASP A 3 15.90 10.04 5.26
N GLN A 4 15.03 11.07 5.22
CA GLN A 4 14.17 11.43 6.33
C GLN A 4 12.93 10.51 6.39
N LEU A 5 12.40 10.13 5.22
CA LEU A 5 11.39 9.08 5.06
C LEU A 5 11.95 7.72 5.51
N GLN A 6 13.17 7.36 5.11
CA GLN A 6 13.84 6.14 5.56
C GLN A 6 14.05 6.14 7.08
N LYS A 7 14.47 7.25 7.68
CA LYS A 7 14.62 7.36 9.14
C LYS A 7 13.29 7.26 9.89
N MET A 8 12.21 7.81 9.34
CA MET A 8 10.87 7.61 9.91
C MET A 8 10.40 6.16 9.80
N MET A 9 10.62 5.50 8.66
CA MET A 9 10.29 4.08 8.47
C MET A 9 11.21 3.14 9.25
N ALA A 10 12.42 3.58 9.61
CA ALA A 10 13.33 2.83 10.46
C ALA A 10 13.08 3.05 11.95
N ASN A 11 12.20 4.00 12.33
CA ASN A 11 11.80 4.23 13.71
C ASN A 11 10.49 3.48 14.01
N PRO A 12 10.52 2.40 14.81
CA PRO A 12 9.33 1.61 15.12
C PRO A 12 8.20 2.43 15.75
N GLN A 13 8.52 3.43 16.57
CA GLN A 13 7.51 4.28 17.23
C GLN A 13 6.80 5.20 16.23
N ALA A 14 7.52 5.71 15.23
CA ALA A 14 6.94 6.53 14.18
C ALA A 14 6.05 5.69 13.25
N LEU A 15 6.49 4.47 12.90
CA LEU A 15 5.67 3.50 12.17
C LEU A 15 4.38 3.16 12.91
N ASP A 16 4.46 2.84 14.21
CA ASP A 16 3.29 2.51 15.03
C ASP A 16 2.27 3.65 15.08
N MET A 17 2.74 4.90 15.15
CA MET A 17 1.87 6.08 15.14
C MET A 17 1.15 6.23 13.80
N VAL A 18 1.85 6.03 12.67
CA VAL A 18 1.25 6.04 11.34
C VAL A 18 0.19 4.95 11.20
N PHE A 19 0.48 3.72 11.64
CA PHE A 19 -0.49 2.62 11.60
C PHE A 19 -1.74 2.91 12.45
N LYS A 20 -1.59 3.50 13.64
CA LYS A 20 -2.72 3.92 14.46
C LYS A 20 -3.58 4.98 13.78
N MET A 21 -2.97 5.96 13.13
CA MET A 21 -3.71 6.98 12.37
C MET A 21 -4.48 6.37 11.21
N MET A 22 -3.87 5.47 10.45
CA MET A 22 -4.53 4.73 9.36
C MET A 22 -5.71 3.90 9.89
N ALA A 23 -5.50 3.15 10.98
CA ALA A 23 -6.55 2.34 11.60
C ALA A 23 -7.73 3.19 12.08
N GLN A 24 -7.48 4.36 12.67
CA GLN A 24 -8.53 5.30 13.07
C GLN A 24 -9.32 5.84 11.88
N GLN A 25 -8.65 6.18 10.79
CA GLN A 25 -9.31 6.66 9.57
C GLN A 25 -10.21 5.58 8.97
N VAL A 26 -9.74 4.33 8.91
CA VAL A 26 -10.56 3.18 8.49
C VAL A 26 -11.72 2.94 9.45
N ALA A 27 -11.50 3.10 10.76
CA ALA A 27 -12.56 2.98 11.77
C ALA A 27 -13.66 4.05 11.65
N GLN A 28 -13.42 5.15 10.94
CA GLN A 28 -14.45 6.16 10.65
C GLN A 28 -15.26 5.86 9.39
N ALA A 29 -14.87 4.87 8.58
CA ALA A 29 -15.63 4.49 7.39
C ALA A 29 -17.04 3.95 7.74
N PRO A 30 -18.04 4.15 6.86
CA PRO A 30 -19.36 3.55 7.01
C PRO A 30 -19.28 2.01 7.17
N PRO A 31 -20.20 1.37 7.93
CA PRO A 31 -20.18 -0.09 8.15
C PRO A 31 -20.14 -0.90 6.85
N GLU A 32 -20.97 -0.54 5.87
CA GLU A 32 -21.03 -1.18 4.55
C GLU A 32 -19.67 -1.20 3.86
N ARG A 33 -18.96 -0.07 3.90
CA ARG A 33 -17.62 0.07 3.31
C ARG A 33 -16.58 -0.78 4.02
N LYS A 34 -16.68 -0.92 5.35
CA LYS A 34 -15.77 -1.79 6.13
C LYS A 34 -16.01 -3.26 5.83
N GLU A 35 -17.27 -3.65 5.68
CA GLU A 35 -17.64 -5.01 5.28
C GLU A 35 -17.18 -5.34 3.86
N ALA A 36 -17.29 -4.39 2.93
CA ALA A 36 -16.77 -4.57 1.57
C ALA A 36 -15.24 -4.71 1.57
N LEU A 37 -14.53 -3.85 2.31
CA LEU A 37 -13.07 -3.94 2.45
C LEU A 37 -12.62 -5.25 3.10
N SER A 38 -13.34 -5.76 4.09
CA SER A 38 -12.94 -6.99 4.80
C SER A 38 -13.05 -8.25 3.94
N ARG A 39 -13.80 -8.20 2.83
CA ARG A 39 -13.87 -9.29 1.83
C ARG A 39 -12.71 -9.29 0.85
N VAL A 40 -11.98 -8.18 0.73
CA VAL A 40 -10.83 -8.06 -0.17
C VAL A 40 -9.60 -8.69 0.49
N THR A 41 -9.04 -9.72 -0.15
CA THR A 41 -7.81 -10.35 0.31
C THR A 41 -6.60 -9.71 -0.38
N VAL A 42 -5.63 -9.26 0.41
CA VAL A 42 -4.30 -8.86 -0.10
C VAL A 42 -3.32 -9.99 0.18
N THR A 43 -2.74 -10.54 -0.87
CA THR A 43 -1.73 -11.61 -0.80
C THR A 43 -0.35 -11.01 -1.04
N LEU A 44 0.58 -11.24 -0.09
CA LEU A 44 1.99 -10.92 -0.26
C LEU A 44 2.82 -12.19 -0.29
N GLU A 45 3.41 -12.50 -1.44
CA GLU A 45 4.31 -13.63 -1.62
C GLU A 45 5.77 -13.14 -1.62
N ARG A 46 6.60 -13.67 -0.72
CA ARG A 46 8.04 -13.40 -0.69
C ARG A 46 8.78 -14.41 -1.54
N MET A 47 9.54 -13.92 -2.52
CA MET A 47 10.39 -14.71 -3.40
C MET A 47 11.88 -14.51 -3.04
N GLY A 48 12.77 -15.31 -3.64
CA GLY A 48 14.20 -15.29 -3.32
C GLY A 48 14.88 -13.91 -3.47
N ARG A 49 14.44 -13.07 -4.42
CA ARG A 49 14.93 -11.70 -4.64
C ARG A 49 13.82 -10.69 -4.94
N GLY A 50 12.58 -11.00 -4.56
CA GLY A 50 11.44 -10.17 -4.93
C GLY A 50 10.23 -10.41 -4.05
N MET A 51 9.15 -9.71 -4.37
CA MET A 51 7.85 -9.92 -3.78
C MET A 51 6.79 -9.79 -4.86
N ARG A 52 5.71 -10.55 -4.71
CA ARG A 52 4.50 -10.40 -5.51
C ARG A 52 3.39 -9.95 -4.58
N LEU A 53 2.67 -8.90 -4.99
CA LEU A 53 1.51 -8.37 -4.30
C LEU A 53 0.31 -8.59 -5.23
N GLU A 54 -0.72 -9.23 -4.71
CA GLU A 54 -1.99 -9.43 -5.41
C GLU A 54 -3.11 -8.93 -4.50
N VAL A 55 -4.06 -8.20 -5.08
CA VAL A 55 -5.27 -7.73 -4.39
C VAL A 55 -6.46 -8.39 -5.04
N GLY A 56 -7.31 -9.03 -4.23
CA GLY A 56 -8.53 -9.68 -4.71
C GLY A 56 -9.56 -8.66 -5.20
N HIS A 57 -10.48 -9.14 -6.03
CA HIS A 57 -11.59 -8.33 -6.53
C HIS A 57 -12.64 -8.08 -5.44
N SER A 58 -13.24 -6.89 -5.47
CA SER A 58 -14.40 -6.48 -4.68
C SER A 58 -15.65 -6.39 -5.56
N ASP A 59 -16.79 -6.76 -4.98
CA ASP A 59 -18.12 -6.55 -5.57
C ASP A 59 -18.65 -5.11 -5.40
N ASP A 60 -17.88 -4.24 -4.71
CA ASP A 60 -18.22 -2.85 -4.44
C ASP A 60 -17.37 -1.90 -5.31
N GLU A 61 -18.04 -1.14 -6.18
CA GLU A 61 -17.37 -0.21 -7.12
C GLU A 61 -16.53 0.87 -6.41
N GLN A 62 -16.94 1.31 -5.22
CA GLN A 62 -16.16 2.30 -4.46
C GLN A 62 -14.88 1.67 -3.92
N ILE A 63 -14.93 0.39 -3.55
CA ILE A 63 -13.75 -0.35 -3.10
C ILE A 63 -12.81 -0.65 -4.27
N GLU A 64 -13.33 -1.02 -5.44
CA GLU A 64 -12.52 -1.19 -6.65
C GLU A 64 -11.77 0.10 -7.01
N ALA A 65 -12.43 1.26 -6.92
CA ALA A 65 -11.78 2.55 -7.13
C ALA A 65 -10.67 2.82 -6.10
N VAL A 66 -10.90 2.47 -4.83
CA VAL A 66 -9.88 2.59 -3.78
C VAL A 66 -8.68 1.66 -4.07
N ILE A 67 -8.92 0.42 -4.48
CA ILE A 67 -7.89 -0.55 -4.82
C ILE A 67 -7.06 -0.03 -5.99
N SER A 68 -7.71 0.38 -7.09
CA SER A 68 -7.03 0.90 -8.28
C SER A 68 -6.13 2.10 -7.94
N ASN A 69 -6.68 3.10 -7.24
CA ASN A 69 -5.91 4.28 -6.83
C ASN A 69 -4.73 3.88 -5.94
N THR A 70 -4.96 2.97 -4.99
CA THR A 70 -3.91 2.49 -4.08
C THR A 70 -2.76 1.84 -4.85
N LEU A 71 -3.07 0.94 -5.80
CA LEU A 71 -2.06 0.28 -6.62
C LEU A 71 -1.29 1.25 -7.51
N GLU A 72 -1.96 2.27 -8.07
CA GLU A 72 -1.31 3.32 -8.86
C GLU A 72 -0.32 4.12 -8.00
N TYR A 73 -0.76 4.60 -6.83
CA TYR A 73 0.10 5.34 -5.90
C TYR A 73 1.31 4.53 -5.44
N TRP A 74 1.13 3.25 -5.10
CA TRP A 74 2.24 2.40 -4.69
C TRP A 74 3.21 2.14 -5.84
N THR A 75 2.72 1.91 -7.05
CA THR A 75 3.55 1.75 -8.26
C THR A 75 4.39 2.99 -8.52
N GLU A 76 3.79 4.19 -8.46
CA GLU A 76 4.50 5.45 -8.64
C GLU A 76 5.54 5.69 -7.52
N PHE A 77 5.15 5.47 -6.26
CA PHE A 77 6.03 5.67 -5.12
C PHE A 77 7.25 4.73 -5.18
N LEU A 78 7.02 3.43 -5.42
CA LEU A 78 8.09 2.44 -5.50
C LEU A 78 9.01 2.70 -6.70
N SER A 79 8.43 2.98 -7.88
CA SER A 79 9.22 3.26 -9.08
C SER A 79 10.16 4.46 -8.88
N ARG A 80 9.64 5.58 -8.36
CA ARG A 80 10.45 6.76 -8.02
C ARG A 80 11.50 6.47 -6.95
N GLY A 81 11.15 5.69 -5.93
CA GLY A 81 12.07 5.27 -4.88
C GLY A 81 13.27 4.49 -5.45
N PHE A 82 13.02 3.50 -6.29
CA PHE A 82 14.07 2.71 -6.93
C PHE A 82 14.90 3.52 -7.93
N GLN A 83 14.26 4.38 -8.73
CA GLN A 83 14.97 5.29 -9.63
C GLN A 83 15.90 6.25 -8.88
N ALA A 84 15.45 6.82 -7.75
CA ALA A 84 16.27 7.70 -6.92
C ALA A 84 17.50 7.00 -6.32
N MET A 85 17.44 5.68 -6.14
CA MET A 85 18.57 4.85 -5.73
C MET A 85 19.46 4.39 -6.89
N GLY A 86 19.16 4.80 -8.13
CA GLY A 86 19.95 4.50 -9.33
C GLY A 86 19.58 3.18 -10.02
N PHE A 87 18.50 2.51 -9.62
CA PHE A 87 18.03 1.31 -10.30
C PHE A 87 17.28 1.67 -11.58
N ARG A 88 17.42 0.82 -12.61
CA ARG A 88 16.47 0.82 -13.74
C ARG A 88 15.17 0.18 -13.26
N VAL A 89 14.05 0.82 -13.58
CA VAL A 89 12.70 0.35 -13.25
C VAL A 89 11.94 0.09 -14.53
N GLU A 90 11.28 -1.06 -14.59
CA GLU A 90 10.34 -1.45 -15.64
C GLU A 90 8.99 -1.73 -14.99
N ILE A 91 7.92 -1.10 -15.49
CA ILE A 91 6.54 -1.33 -15.06
C ILE A 91 5.91 -2.22 -16.13
N VAL A 92 5.27 -3.32 -15.71
CA VAL A 92 4.63 -4.31 -16.59
C VAL A 92 3.13 -4.30 -16.29
N GLU A 93 2.31 -4.29 -17.34
CA GLU A 93 0.84 -4.31 -17.29
C GLU A 93 0.28 -5.71 -17.54
#